data_AF-A0A353FAD9-F1
#
_entry.id   AF-A0A353FAD9-F1
#
_cell.length_a   1.000
_cell.length_b   1.000
_cell.length_c   1.000
_cell.angle_alpha   90.00
_cell.angle_beta   90.00
_cell.angle_gamma   90.00
#
_symmetry.space_group_name_H-M   'P 1'
#
loop_
_entity.id
_entity.type
_entity.pdbx_description
1 polymer ?
#
loop_
_entity_poly.entity_id
_entity_poly.type
_entity_poly.pdbx_seq_one_letter_code
_entity_poly.pdbx_strand_id
1 'polypeptide(L)' 'LGGDAQIAAQVAVGEVDAVFFFRDPLDKHPHEPDILMLMRICDVHNIPLATNPATARLIFRGLLS' A
#
# COMPACT_ATOMS: atom_id res chain seq x y z
N LEU A 1 16.67 6.15 1.94
CA LEU A 1 15.23 6.02 1.60
C LEU A 1 14.81 4.61 1.97
N GLY A 2 13.78 4.44 2.80
CA GLY A 2 13.21 3.12 3.10
C GLY A 2 12.36 2.60 1.94
N GLY A 3 12.02 1.31 1.95
CA GLY A 3 11.22 0.67 0.90
C GLY A 3 9.83 1.31 0.74
N ASP A 4 9.16 1.60 1.86
CA ASP A 4 7.84 2.25 1.85
C ASP A 4 7.86 3.62 1.16
N ALA A 5 8.92 4.39 1.37
CA ALA A 5 9.12 5.69 0.72
C ALA A 5 9.36 5.57 -0.79
N GLN A 6 10.01 4.50 -1.24
CA GLN A 6 10.20 4.23 -2.67
C GLN A 6 8.88 3.86 -3.34
N ILE A 7 8.07 2.99 -2.71
CA ILE A 7 6.73 2.63 -3.22
C ILE A 7 5.82 3.85 -3.24
N ALA A 8 5.83 4.67 -2.17
CA ALA A 8 5.04 5.89 -2.11
C ALA A 8 5.42 6.89 -3.23
N ALA A 9 6.71 7.00 -3.57
CA ALA A 9 7.15 7.81 -4.69
C ALA A 9 6.57 7.29 -6.03
N GLN A 10 6.59 5.97 -6.25
CA GLN A 10 6.02 5.35 -7.45
C GLN A 10 4.50 5.55 -7.54
N VAL A 11 3.78 5.42 -6.42
CA VAL A 11 2.34 5.74 -6.33
C VAL A 11 2.09 7.20 -6.73
N ALA A 12 2.90 8.13 -6.21
CA ALA A 12 2.71 9.55 -6.46
C ALA A 12 2.92 9.96 -7.93
N VAL A 13 3.75 9.21 -8.67
CA VAL A 13 4.00 9.43 -10.11
C VAL A 13 3.13 8.57 -11.03
N GLY A 14 2.22 7.76 -10.47
CA GLY A 14 1.28 6.93 -11.25
C GLY A 14 1.92 5.68 -11.88
N GLU A 15 3.00 5.17 -11.29
CA GLU A 15 3.68 3.93 -11.75
C GLU A 15 3.15 2.66 -11.05
N VAL A 16 2.14 2.79 -10.20
CA VAL A 16 1.57 1.70 -9.39
C VAL A 16 0.05 1.69 -9.50
N ASP A 17 -0.51 0.58 -9.98
CA ASP A 17 -1.96 0.38 -10.14
C ASP A 17 -2.64 -0.13 -8.86
N ALA A 18 -1.89 -0.81 -7.98
CA ALA A 18 -2.38 -1.31 -6.70
C ALA A 18 -1.21 -1.60 -5.74
N VAL A 19 -1.46 -1.48 -4.44
CA VAL A 19 -0.49 -1.80 -3.38
C VAL A 19 -1.01 -2.94 -2.51
N PHE A 20 -0.17 -3.97 -2.31
CA PHE A 20 -0.43 -5.08 -1.38
C PHE A 20 0.54 -5.02 -0.22
N PHE A 21 0.08 -4.54 0.93
CA PHE A 21 0.92 -4.20 2.07
C PHE A 21 0.58 -5.02 3.32
N PHE A 22 1.08 -6.26 3.36
CA PHE A 22 0.87 -7.19 4.47
C PHE A 22 1.88 -6.96 5.58
N ARG A 23 1.46 -6.19 6.57
CA ARG A 23 2.23 -5.93 7.79
C ARG A 23 1.82 -6.92 8.88
N ASP A 24 2.72 -7.16 9.84
CA ASP A 24 2.33 -7.82 11.08
C ASP A 24 1.43 -6.87 11.90
N PRO A 25 0.17 -7.24 12.19
CA PRO A 25 -0.75 -6.39 12.95
C PRO A 25 -0.53 -6.42 14.46
N LEU A 26 0.29 -7.33 14.99
CA LEU A 26 0.49 -7.53 16.43
C LEU A 26 1.81 -6.93 16.93
N ASP A 27 2.77 -6.69 16.04
CA ASP A 27 4.06 -6.10 16.37
C ASP A 27 4.13 -4.58 16.16
N LYS A 28 4.91 -3.91 17.02
CA LYS A 28 5.27 -2.50 16.82
C LYS A 28 6.36 -2.40 15.78
N HIS A 29 6.07 -1.71 14.68
CA HIS A 29 7.05 -1.46 13.63
C HIS A 29 7.86 -0.20 13.95
N PRO A 30 9.21 -0.25 14.01
CA PRO A 30 10.04 0.93 14.28
C PRO A 30 9.93 2.02 13.20
N HIS A 31 9.33 1.68 12.06
CA HIS A 31 9.07 2.55 10.91
C HIS A 31 7.56 2.83 10.73
N GLU A 32 6.79 2.87 11.82
CA GLU A 32 5.36 3.24 11.81
C GLU A 32 5.02 4.55 11.05
N PRO A 33 5.85 5.61 11.11
CA PRO A 33 5.62 6.81 10.30
C PRO A 33 5.65 6.55 8.78
N ASP A 34 6.53 5.66 8.31
CA ASP A 34 6.68 5.33 6.90
C ASP A 34 5.46 4.55 6.39
N ILE A 35 4.96 3.63 7.21
CA ILE A 35 3.73 2.87 6.97
C ILE A 35 2.54 3.81 6.79
N LEU A 36 2.35 4.75 7.72
CA LEU A 36 1.25 5.71 7.67
C LEU A 36 1.37 6.64 6.46
N MET A 37 2.61 7.02 6.11
CA MET A 37 2.89 7.83 4.94
C MET A 37 2.50 7.10 3.64
N LEU A 38 2.88 5.83 3.48
CA LEU A 38 2.50 5.04 2.29
C LEU A 38 0.98 4.87 2.19
N MET A 39 0.30 4.55 3.30
CA MET A 39 -1.17 4.44 3.32
C MET A 39 -1.84 5.76 2.88
N ARG A 40 -1.41 6.89 3.46
CA ARG A 40 -1.92 8.21 3.11
C ARG A 40 -1.70 8.55 1.63
N ILE A 41 -0.55 8.17 1.06
CA ILE A 41 -0.26 8.43 -0.34
C ILE A 41 -1.16 7.58 -1.25
N CYS A 42 -1.47 6.33 -0.89
CA CYS A 42 -2.46 5.53 -1.62
C CYS A 42 -3.84 6.20 -1.61
N ASP A 43 -4.28 6.71 -0.45
CA ASP A 43 -5.58 7.39 -0.32
C ASP A 43 -5.64 8.67 -1.17
N VAL A 44 -4.59 9.49 -1.15
CA VAL A 44 -4.53 10.75 -1.92
C VAL A 44 -4.58 10.51 -3.43
N HIS A 45 -3.89 9.47 -3.91
CA HIS A 45 -3.81 9.15 -5.33
C HIS A 45 -4.88 8.16 -5.78
N ASN A 46 -5.83 7.81 -4.90
CA ASN A 46 -6.90 6.86 -5.15
C ASN A 46 -6.40 5.50 -5.68
N ILE A 47 -5.28 5.02 -5.13
CA ILE A 47 -4.70 3.72 -5.48
C ILE A 47 -5.30 2.62 -4.58
N PRO A 48 -5.84 1.54 -5.16
CA PRO A 48 -6.29 0.37 -4.41
C PRO A 48 -5.20 -0.16 -3.47
N LEU A 49 -5.51 -0.23 -2.18
CA LEU A 49 -4.60 -0.70 -1.14
C LEU A 49 -5.20 -1.91 -0.40
N ALA A 50 -4.48 -3.02 -0.38
CA ALA A 50 -4.80 -4.18 0.44
C ALA A 50 -3.83 -4.31 1.61
N THR A 51 -4.36 -4.27 2.83
CA THR A 51 -3.60 -4.52 4.07
C THR A 51 -3.77 -5.94 4.61
N ASN A 52 -4.60 -6.76 3.95
CA ASN A 52 -4.86 -8.15 4.32
C ASN A 52 -5.23 -8.99 3.08
N PRO A 53 -5.15 -10.33 3.16
CA PRO A 53 -5.43 -11.22 2.03
C PRO A 53 -6.87 -11.16 1.50
N ALA A 54 -7.86 -10.83 2.33
CA ALA A 54 -9.25 -10.74 1.90
C ALA A 54 -9.46 -9.55 0.96
N THR A 55 -8.97 -8.36 1.34
CA THR A 55 -8.96 -7.17 0.48
C THR A 55 -8.14 -7.41 -0.79
N ALA A 56 -6.98 -8.06 -0.67
CA ALA A 56 -6.14 -8.37 -1.82
C ALA A 56 -6.86 -9.21 -2.88
N ARG A 57 -7.62 -10.21 -2.42
CA ARG A 57 -8.41 -11.08 -3.31
C ARG A 57 -9.50 -10.31 -4.05
N LEU A 58 -10.13 -9.32 -3.41
CA LEU A 58 -11.15 -8.48 -4.05
C LEU A 58 -10.54 -7.54 -5.09
N ILE A 59 -9.43 -6.88 -4.75
CA ILE A 59 -8.69 -6.02 -5.69
C ILE A 59 -8.24 -6.83 -6.90
N PHE A 60 -7.59 -7.98 -6.69
CA PHE A 60 -7.07 -8.81 -7.78
C PHE A 60 -8.18 -9.30 -8.72
N ARG A 61 -9.37 -9.64 -8.18
CA ARG A 61 -10.53 -9.99 -9.00
C ARG A 61 -11.04 -8.82 -9.85
N GLY A 62 -11.03 -7.60 -9.31
CA GLY A 62 -11.44 -6.40 -10.04
C GLY A 62 -10.43 -5.93 -11.10
N LEU A 63 -9.14 -6.28 -10.96
CA LEU A 63 -8.11 -5.98 -11.96
C LEU A 63 -8.12 -6.94 -13.16
N LEU A 64 -8.66 -8.16 -12.98
CA LEU A 64 -8.74 -9.19 -14.03
C LEU A 64 -10.06 -9.19 -14.81
N SER A 65 -11.02 -8.36 -14.42
CA SER A 65 -12.33 -8.19 -15.05
C SER A 65 -12.32 -7.03 -16.04
#